data_AF-A0A238JAW6-F1
#
_entry.id   AF-A0A238JAW6-F1
#
_cell.length_a   1.000
_cell.length_b   1.000
_cell.length_c   1.000
_cell.angle_alpha   90.00
_cell.angle_beta   90.00
_cell.angle_gamma   90.00
#
_symmetry.space_group_name_H-M   'P 1'
#
loop_
_entity.id
_entity.type
_entity.pdbx_description
1 polymer ?
#
loop_
_entity_poly.entity_id
_entity_poly.type
_entity_poly.pdbx_seq_one_letter_code
_entity_poly.pdbx_strand_id
1 'polypeptide(L)'
;MRFSLNPFGNSKSPFAKALASYGFKNCSQRQGKLLIGVPAMDGLDPIDNLPEGLKAVAFLAAPVQVDLIGSFMSDPLAQKVEILAVGTSHYYAQHRLGDYDMRAAIVRLDQPLPSLRKAVLGDMSQLFNGGQYYGKLGEIGPFLEQCPALEKLDLFGQFALRAPVRHPALKTLYAAADSIGVSGGPVDQQTVTNLLLSEFASLESLELELEEEDLEEDYSLPQGFAGAGLMPKLEKLYIDPLAKEAQEALDKWRTRS
;
A
#
# COMPACT_ATOMS: atom_id res chain seq x y z
N MET A 1 7.10 17.13 -44.33
CA MET A 1 6.92 15.68 -44.55
C MET A 1 7.38 14.95 -43.29
N ARG A 2 6.65 13.89 -42.95
CA ARG A 2 6.65 13.22 -41.64
C ARG A 2 7.99 12.54 -41.33
N PHE A 3 8.59 12.90 -40.20
CA PHE A 3 9.44 11.99 -39.46
C PHE A 3 8.56 11.28 -38.43
N SER A 4 8.28 10.00 -38.64
CA SER A 4 7.85 9.09 -37.58
C SER A 4 8.45 7.74 -37.92
N LEU A 5 9.73 7.63 -37.61
CA LEU A 5 10.41 6.34 -37.54
C LEU A 5 10.00 5.72 -36.21
N ASN A 6 9.38 4.55 -36.28
CA ASN A 6 8.90 3.71 -35.18
C ASN A 6 9.85 3.72 -33.95
N PRO A 7 9.41 4.21 -32.77
CA PRO A 7 10.18 4.14 -31.54
C PRO A 7 9.91 2.85 -30.73
N PHE A 8 9.49 1.75 -31.36
CA PHE A 8 9.10 0.50 -30.66
C PHE A 8 10.27 -0.34 -30.12
N GLY A 9 11.34 0.31 -29.68
CA GLY A 9 12.57 -0.32 -29.17
C GLY A 9 12.42 -1.10 -27.87
N ASN A 10 11.37 -0.86 -27.07
CA ASN A 10 11.13 -1.56 -25.79
C ASN A 10 9.79 -2.33 -25.74
N SER A 11 9.21 -2.69 -26.89
CA SER A 11 7.84 -3.25 -27.05
C SER A 11 7.64 -4.74 -26.68
N LYS A 12 8.62 -5.42 -26.05
CA LYS A 12 8.55 -6.89 -25.87
C LYS A 12 7.98 -7.37 -24.55
N SER A 13 8.05 -6.57 -23.49
CA SER A 13 7.67 -7.02 -22.15
C SER A 13 6.13 -7.17 -22.05
N PRO A 14 5.60 -8.21 -21.37
CA PRO A 14 4.17 -8.37 -21.15
C PRO A 14 3.53 -7.13 -20.53
N PHE A 15 4.21 -6.49 -19.57
CA PHE A 15 3.73 -5.28 -18.93
C PHE A 15 3.67 -4.09 -19.90
N ALA A 16 4.70 -3.87 -20.72
CA ALA A 16 4.69 -2.78 -21.70
C ALA A 16 3.53 -2.90 -22.70
N LYS A 17 3.21 -4.13 -23.13
CA LYS A 17 2.05 -4.41 -24.01
C LYS A 17 0.72 -4.17 -23.31
N ALA A 18 0.59 -4.62 -22.06
CA ALA A 18 -0.60 -4.38 -21.26
C ALA A 18 -0.81 -2.89 -21.00
N LEU A 19 0.26 -2.14 -20.69
CA LEU A 19 0.24 -0.69 -20.48
C LEU A 19 -0.13 0.07 -21.76
N ALA A 20 0.41 -0.34 -22.91
CA ALA A 20 0.03 0.24 -24.21
C ALA A 20 -1.46 -0.01 -24.52
N SER A 21 -1.98 -1.20 -24.18
CA SER A 21 -3.39 -1.56 -24.36
C SER A 21 -4.31 -0.79 -23.40
N TYR A 22 -3.87 -0.58 -22.16
CA TYR A 22 -4.52 0.30 -21.18
C TYR A 22 -4.54 1.77 -21.64
N GLY A 23 -3.51 2.17 -22.40
CA GLY A 23 -3.38 3.46 -23.06
C GLY A 23 -2.47 4.41 -22.29
N PHE A 24 -1.34 4.77 -22.90
CA PHE A 24 -0.37 5.70 -22.31
C PHE A 24 -0.95 7.08 -21.98
N LYS A 25 -2.02 7.50 -22.66
CA LYS A 25 -2.77 8.73 -22.33
C LYS A 25 -3.36 8.73 -20.91
N ASN A 26 -3.58 7.56 -20.32
CA ASN A 26 -4.08 7.39 -18.95
C ASN A 26 -2.93 7.24 -17.94
N CYS A 27 -1.70 7.50 -18.36
CA CYS A 27 -0.50 7.36 -17.56
C CYS A 27 0.29 8.66 -17.61
N SER A 28 1.09 8.86 -16.57
CA SER A 28 1.97 10.00 -16.44
C SER A 28 3.21 9.60 -15.65
N GLN A 29 4.18 10.50 -15.56
CA GLN A 29 5.36 10.31 -14.75
C GLN A 29 5.71 11.57 -13.97
N ARG A 30 6.38 11.38 -12.84
CA ARG A 30 6.97 12.45 -12.04
C ARG A 30 8.20 11.93 -11.32
N GLN A 31 9.34 12.61 -11.47
CA GLN A 31 10.58 12.28 -10.73
C GLN A 31 10.97 10.80 -10.83
N GLY A 32 10.85 10.19 -12.01
CA GLY A 32 11.20 8.78 -12.22
C GLY A 32 10.20 7.75 -11.69
N LYS A 33 9.03 8.19 -11.20
CA LYS A 33 7.89 7.34 -10.84
C LYS A 33 6.87 7.29 -11.97
N LEU A 34 6.47 6.08 -12.36
CA LEU A 34 5.37 5.84 -13.28
C LEU A 34 4.04 5.86 -12.51
N LEU A 35 3.10 6.69 -12.96
CA LEU A 35 1.74 6.81 -12.41
C LEU A 35 0.74 6.28 -13.45
N ILE A 36 -0.02 5.26 -13.09
CA ILE A 36 -0.93 4.56 -13.99
C ILE A 36 -2.36 4.80 -13.53
N GLY A 37 -3.21 5.30 -14.41
CA GLY A 37 -4.58 5.72 -14.07
C GLY A 37 -4.71 7.22 -13.81
N VAL A 38 -3.64 7.98 -14.01
CA VAL A 38 -3.62 9.44 -13.92
C VAL A 38 -2.98 10.00 -15.19
N PRO A 39 -3.71 10.77 -16.01
CA PRO A 39 -3.17 11.37 -17.22
C PRO A 39 -2.17 12.50 -16.90
N ALA A 40 -1.42 12.94 -17.91
CA ALA A 40 -0.61 14.14 -17.80
C ALA A 40 -1.48 15.38 -17.50
N MET A 41 -1.01 16.21 -16.57
CA MET A 41 -1.63 17.46 -16.11
C MET A 41 -0.55 18.32 -15.44
N ASP A 42 -0.89 19.47 -14.87
CA ASP A 42 0.09 20.38 -14.26
C ASP A 42 0.99 19.66 -13.24
N GLY A 43 2.29 19.60 -13.54
CA GLY A 43 3.30 18.92 -12.71
C GLY A 43 3.46 17.41 -12.94
N LEU A 44 2.72 16.81 -13.88
CA LEU A 44 2.83 15.41 -14.30
C LEU A 44 3.13 15.32 -15.80
N ASP A 45 4.25 14.69 -16.16
CA ASP A 45 4.67 14.59 -17.55
C ASP A 45 3.95 13.44 -18.27
N PRO A 46 3.61 13.60 -19.57
CA PRO A 46 3.11 12.49 -20.36
C PRO A 46 4.17 11.42 -20.56
N ILE A 47 3.72 10.21 -20.86
CA ILE A 47 4.57 9.14 -21.36
C ILE A 47 4.03 8.64 -22.69
N ASP A 48 4.93 8.22 -23.58
CA ASP A 48 4.61 7.57 -24.85
C ASP A 48 5.15 6.13 -24.90
N ASN A 49 6.03 5.78 -23.96
CA ASN A 49 6.68 4.49 -23.79
C ASN A 49 6.89 4.21 -22.29
N LEU A 50 7.23 2.96 -21.96
CA LEU A 50 7.63 2.59 -20.62
C LEU A 50 8.99 3.25 -20.28
N PRO A 51 9.12 4.01 -19.18
CA PRO A 51 10.38 4.64 -18.81
C PRO A 51 11.49 3.62 -18.53
N GLU A 52 12.70 3.91 -19.01
CA GLU A 52 13.87 3.08 -18.72
C GLU A 52 14.31 3.22 -17.26
N GLY A 53 14.85 2.14 -16.69
CA GLY A 53 15.39 2.17 -15.32
C GLY A 53 14.33 2.42 -14.24
N LEU A 54 13.05 2.14 -14.51
CA LEU A 54 11.94 2.39 -13.61
C LEU A 54 12.14 1.72 -12.23
N LYS A 55 12.13 2.54 -11.17
CA LYS A 55 12.27 2.09 -9.78
C LYS A 55 11.00 2.26 -8.96
N ALA A 56 10.03 3.01 -9.45
CA ALA A 56 8.80 3.32 -8.72
C ALA A 56 7.58 3.24 -9.64
N VAL A 57 6.56 2.48 -9.23
CA VAL A 57 5.31 2.29 -9.98
C VAL A 57 4.13 2.54 -9.05
N ALA A 58 3.12 3.26 -9.53
CA ALA A 58 1.86 3.43 -8.83
C ALA A 58 0.67 3.10 -9.73
N PHE A 59 -0.16 2.17 -9.27
CA PHE A 59 -1.47 1.84 -9.81
C PHE A 59 -2.52 2.66 -9.05
N LEU A 60 -3.01 3.72 -9.67
CA LEU A 60 -3.85 4.76 -9.05
C LEU A 60 -5.31 4.72 -9.53
N ALA A 61 -5.70 3.60 -10.12
CA ALA A 61 -7.08 3.27 -10.47
C ALA A 61 -7.38 1.80 -10.12
N ALA A 62 -6.83 1.28 -9.03
CA ALA A 62 -7.33 0.05 -8.45
C ALA A 62 -8.79 0.27 -8.00
N PRO A 63 -9.72 -0.67 -8.20
CA PRO A 63 -9.52 -2.07 -8.58
C PRO A 63 -9.57 -2.37 -10.09
N VAL A 64 -9.83 -1.41 -10.98
CA VAL A 64 -10.01 -1.74 -12.42
C VAL A 64 -8.71 -2.15 -13.12
N GLN A 65 -7.57 -2.01 -12.44
CA GLN A 65 -6.24 -2.33 -12.96
C GLN A 65 -5.75 -3.73 -12.62
N VAL A 66 -6.59 -4.63 -12.08
CA VAL A 66 -6.22 -6.01 -11.67
C VAL A 66 -5.41 -6.75 -12.74
N ASP A 67 -5.84 -6.75 -14.00
CA ASP A 67 -5.13 -7.48 -15.07
C ASP A 67 -3.79 -6.82 -15.45
N LEU A 68 -3.72 -5.48 -15.32
CA LEU A 68 -2.49 -4.73 -15.57
C LEU A 68 -1.47 -4.98 -14.43
N ILE A 69 -1.93 -5.06 -13.19
CA ILE A 69 -1.11 -5.47 -12.04
C ILE A 69 -0.61 -6.90 -12.25
N GLY A 70 -1.46 -7.85 -12.64
CA GLY A 70 -1.03 -9.22 -12.95
C GLY A 70 0.02 -9.28 -14.08
N SER A 71 -0.14 -8.45 -15.10
CA SER A 71 0.84 -8.31 -16.19
C SER A 71 2.17 -7.71 -15.71
N PHE A 72 2.12 -6.75 -14.77
CA PHE A 72 3.31 -6.19 -14.12
C PHE A 72 4.04 -7.23 -13.28
N MET A 73 3.32 -7.96 -12.42
CA MET A 73 3.91 -8.97 -11.54
C MET A 73 4.55 -10.13 -12.30
N SER A 74 4.09 -10.39 -13.53
CA SER A 74 4.70 -11.38 -14.44
C SER A 74 5.92 -10.85 -15.21
N ASP A 75 6.24 -9.56 -15.09
CA ASP A 75 7.31 -8.90 -15.82
C ASP A 75 8.61 -8.87 -14.99
N PRO A 76 9.79 -9.14 -15.59
CA PRO A 76 11.08 -9.00 -14.89
C PRO A 76 11.32 -7.62 -14.28
N LEU A 77 10.62 -6.59 -14.77
CA LEU A 77 10.67 -5.26 -14.18
C LEU A 77 10.18 -5.24 -12.73
N ALA A 78 9.14 -6.00 -12.37
CA ALA A 78 8.58 -5.98 -11.02
C ALA A 78 9.61 -6.34 -9.95
N GLN A 79 10.53 -7.26 -10.27
CA GLN A 79 11.60 -7.68 -9.37
C GLN A 79 12.63 -6.59 -9.07
N LYS A 80 12.67 -5.51 -9.86
CA LYS A 80 13.64 -4.40 -9.75
C LYS A 80 13.05 -3.12 -9.15
N VAL A 81 11.73 -3.08 -9.01
CA VAL A 81 11.00 -1.93 -8.45
C VAL A 81 11.26 -1.87 -6.95
N GLU A 82 11.57 -0.67 -6.47
CA GLU A 82 11.88 -0.38 -5.07
C GLU A 82 10.70 0.28 -4.36
N ILE A 83 9.79 0.91 -5.10
CA ILE A 83 8.59 1.59 -4.58
C ILE A 83 7.36 1.16 -5.37
N LEU A 84 6.38 0.59 -4.69
CA LEU A 84 5.10 0.21 -5.26
C LEU A 84 3.97 0.95 -4.53
N ALA A 85 3.02 1.49 -5.28
CA ALA A 85 1.75 1.92 -4.73
C ALA A 85 0.59 1.25 -5.49
N VAL A 86 -0.41 0.78 -4.77
CA VAL A 86 -1.65 0.24 -5.32
C VAL A 86 -2.79 0.90 -4.57
N GLY A 87 -3.61 1.66 -5.27
CA GLY A 87 -4.66 2.45 -4.66
C GLY A 87 -5.51 3.15 -5.70
N THR A 88 -6.09 4.26 -5.30
CA THR A 88 -6.93 5.09 -6.15
C THR A 88 -6.31 6.49 -6.32
N SER A 89 -7.02 7.35 -7.03
CA SER A 89 -6.71 8.76 -7.12
C SER A 89 -8.01 9.54 -7.19
N HIS A 90 -7.92 10.83 -6.89
CA HIS A 90 -9.03 11.74 -7.12
C HIS A 90 -9.54 11.71 -8.57
N TYR A 91 -8.64 11.52 -9.55
CA TYR A 91 -9.02 11.39 -10.96
C TYR A 91 -9.92 10.17 -11.20
N TYR A 92 -9.61 9.05 -10.56
CA TYR A 92 -10.44 7.85 -10.61
C TYR A 92 -11.79 8.06 -9.91
N ALA A 93 -11.78 8.63 -8.69
CA ALA A 93 -12.96 8.84 -7.86
C ALA A 93 -14.00 9.78 -8.51
N GLN A 94 -13.57 10.81 -9.25
CA GLN A 94 -14.46 11.72 -9.99
C GLN A 94 -15.41 11.00 -10.95
N HIS A 95 -15.04 9.81 -11.41
CA HIS A 95 -15.80 9.05 -12.40
C HIS A 95 -16.52 7.84 -11.80
N ARG A 96 -16.31 7.55 -10.51
CA ARG A 96 -16.86 6.37 -9.84
C ARG A 96 -17.13 6.66 -8.37
N LEU A 97 -18.40 6.82 -8.02
CA LEU A 97 -18.87 6.76 -6.65
C LEU A 97 -19.19 5.30 -6.32
N GLY A 98 -18.55 4.73 -5.31
CA GLY A 98 -18.84 3.36 -4.87
C GLY A 98 -17.72 2.73 -4.02
N ASP A 99 -17.93 1.47 -3.64
CA ASP A 99 -17.02 0.69 -2.81
C ASP A 99 -15.65 0.50 -3.49
N TYR A 100 -14.59 0.96 -2.83
CA TYR A 100 -13.21 0.76 -3.26
C TYR A 100 -12.69 -0.62 -2.83
N ASP A 101 -13.26 -1.69 -3.38
CA ASP A 101 -12.82 -3.06 -3.10
C ASP A 101 -11.57 -3.44 -3.90
N MET A 102 -10.41 -3.35 -3.27
CA MET A 102 -9.10 -3.61 -3.86
C MET A 102 -8.61 -5.05 -3.63
N ARG A 103 -9.40 -5.93 -3.01
CA ARG A 103 -8.98 -7.31 -2.68
C ARG A 103 -8.43 -8.06 -3.87
N ALA A 104 -9.10 -7.97 -5.02
CA ALA A 104 -8.65 -8.61 -6.25
C ALA A 104 -7.30 -8.06 -6.73
N ALA A 105 -7.03 -6.76 -6.53
CA ALA A 105 -5.76 -6.15 -6.91
C ALA A 105 -4.62 -6.55 -5.96
N ILE A 106 -4.90 -6.59 -4.64
CA ILE A 106 -3.93 -7.03 -3.63
C ILE A 106 -3.55 -8.49 -3.81
N VAL A 107 -4.52 -9.38 -4.10
CA VAL A 107 -4.25 -10.80 -4.39
C VAL A 107 -3.35 -10.98 -5.62
N ARG A 108 -3.30 -10.03 -6.57
CA ARG A 108 -2.37 -10.12 -7.71
C ARG A 108 -0.93 -9.86 -7.35
N LEU A 109 -0.63 -9.33 -6.16
CA LEU A 109 0.74 -9.15 -5.67
C LEU A 109 1.29 -10.48 -5.10
N ASP A 110 1.15 -11.56 -5.86
CA ASP A 110 1.43 -12.94 -5.48
C ASP A 110 2.79 -13.47 -5.94
N GLN A 111 3.59 -12.64 -6.61
CA GLN A 111 4.94 -12.96 -7.06
C GLN A 111 6.00 -12.25 -6.19
N PRO A 112 7.22 -12.83 -6.06
CA PRO A 112 8.29 -12.21 -5.31
C PRO A 112 8.70 -10.82 -5.82
N LEU A 113 8.82 -9.87 -4.91
CA LEU A 113 9.28 -8.49 -5.12
C LEU A 113 10.55 -8.25 -4.29
N PRO A 114 11.69 -8.89 -4.63
CA PRO A 114 12.87 -8.92 -3.77
C PRO A 114 13.57 -7.57 -3.59
N SER A 115 13.32 -6.60 -4.48
CA SER A 115 13.90 -5.26 -4.39
C SER A 115 12.95 -4.23 -3.76
N LEU A 116 11.72 -4.61 -3.43
CA LEU A 116 10.72 -3.66 -2.94
C LEU A 116 11.07 -3.21 -1.52
N ARG A 117 11.29 -1.91 -1.36
CA ARG A 117 11.65 -1.26 -0.08
C ARG A 117 10.51 -0.46 0.50
N LYS A 118 9.61 0.08 -0.33
CA LYS A 118 8.43 0.82 0.09
C LYS A 118 7.17 0.34 -0.62
N ALA A 119 6.12 0.09 0.14
CA ALA A 119 4.79 -0.23 -0.35
C ALA A 119 3.75 0.73 0.23
N VAL A 120 2.81 1.16 -0.61
CA VAL A 120 1.64 1.96 -0.23
C VAL A 120 0.40 1.26 -0.78
N LEU A 121 -0.45 0.73 0.09
CA LEU A 121 -1.62 -0.05 -0.32
C LEU A 121 -2.90 0.64 0.15
N GLY A 122 -3.85 0.85 -0.76
CA GLY A 122 -5.17 1.38 -0.45
C GLY A 122 -5.29 2.90 -0.49
N ASP A 123 -4.16 3.60 -0.59
CA ASP A 123 -4.14 5.07 -0.57
C ASP A 123 -4.95 5.65 -1.74
N MET A 124 -5.68 6.72 -1.46
CA MET A 124 -6.18 7.62 -2.49
C MET A 124 -5.19 8.74 -2.68
N SER A 125 -4.43 8.70 -3.78
CA SER A 125 -3.45 9.72 -4.08
C SER A 125 -4.11 11.10 -4.18
N GLN A 126 -3.65 12.03 -3.33
CA GLN A 126 -4.09 13.42 -3.34
C GLN A 126 -3.45 14.17 -4.52
N LEU A 127 -4.24 14.40 -5.58
CA LEU A 127 -3.80 15.18 -6.75
C LEU A 127 -4.18 16.67 -6.62
N PHE A 128 -5.18 16.97 -5.79
CA PHE A 128 -5.64 18.31 -5.44
C PHE A 128 -6.22 18.27 -4.02
N ASN A 129 -6.51 19.44 -3.45
CA ASN A 129 -7.11 19.53 -2.12
C ASN A 129 -8.51 18.91 -2.15
N GLY A 130 -8.68 17.76 -1.50
CA GLY A 130 -9.92 17.00 -1.48
C GLY A 130 -9.89 15.95 -0.37
N GLY A 131 -11.05 15.34 -0.14
CA GLY A 131 -11.17 14.19 0.77
C GLY A 131 -10.48 12.96 0.19
N GLN A 132 -9.90 12.15 1.06
CA GLN A 132 -9.47 10.81 0.68
C GLN A 132 -10.61 9.84 0.95
N TYR A 133 -10.62 8.74 0.21
CA TYR A 133 -11.52 7.64 0.46
C TYR A 133 -10.70 6.37 0.41
N TYR A 134 -10.70 5.63 1.50
CA TYR A 134 -10.05 4.33 1.57
C TYR A 134 -11.04 3.22 1.23
N GLY A 135 -10.59 1.97 1.24
CA GLY A 135 -11.41 0.86 0.80
C GLY A 135 -10.94 -0.47 1.37
N LYS A 136 -11.38 -1.59 0.78
CA LYS A 136 -11.07 -2.93 1.27
C LYS A 136 -9.80 -3.47 0.60
N LEU A 137 -8.73 -3.62 1.37
CA LEU A 137 -7.49 -4.30 0.96
C LEU A 137 -7.62 -5.82 1.05
N GLY A 138 -8.28 -6.31 2.10
CA GLY A 138 -8.34 -7.73 2.42
C GLY A 138 -7.07 -8.24 3.08
N GLU A 139 -6.75 -9.52 2.83
CA GLU A 139 -5.65 -10.21 3.51
C GLU A 139 -4.28 -9.77 2.92
N ILE A 140 -3.37 -9.30 3.79
CA ILE A 140 -2.04 -8.77 3.40
C ILE A 140 -0.84 -9.67 3.74
N GLY A 141 -1.05 -10.80 4.40
CA GLY A 141 0.01 -11.74 4.82
C GLY A 141 0.87 -12.25 3.66
N PRO A 142 0.29 -12.85 2.60
CA PRO A 142 1.02 -13.30 1.42
C PRO A 142 1.81 -12.17 0.76
N PHE A 143 1.30 -10.94 0.73
CA PHE A 143 2.03 -9.80 0.18
C PHE A 143 3.33 -9.53 0.96
N LEU A 144 3.27 -9.55 2.29
CA LEU A 144 4.45 -9.40 3.15
C LEU A 144 5.48 -10.51 2.91
N GLU A 145 5.03 -11.75 2.71
CA GLU A 145 5.92 -12.88 2.38
C GLU A 145 6.65 -12.71 1.05
N GLN A 146 6.02 -12.04 0.06
CA GLN A 146 6.63 -11.78 -1.24
C GLN A 146 7.67 -10.64 -1.22
N CYS A 147 7.73 -9.84 -0.14
CA CYS A 147 8.50 -8.59 -0.11
C CYS A 147 9.59 -8.59 0.98
N PRO A 148 10.55 -9.52 0.99
CA PRO A 148 11.48 -9.70 2.11
C PRO A 148 12.38 -8.49 2.42
N ALA A 149 12.55 -7.57 1.46
CA ALA A 149 13.33 -6.35 1.61
C ALA A 149 12.49 -5.11 1.99
N LEU A 150 11.20 -5.27 2.28
CA LEU A 150 10.29 -4.17 2.58
C LEU A 150 10.70 -3.48 3.88
N GLU A 151 11.01 -2.18 3.79
CA GLU A 151 11.42 -1.35 4.92
C GLU A 151 10.28 -0.44 5.39
N LYS A 152 9.38 -0.03 4.49
CA LYS A 152 8.24 0.83 4.80
C LYS A 152 6.96 0.30 4.17
N LEU A 153 5.92 0.15 5.00
CA LEU A 153 4.57 -0.21 4.58
C LEU A 153 3.57 0.83 5.07
N ASP A 154 2.84 1.43 4.14
CA ASP A 154 1.70 2.30 4.43
C ASP A 154 0.41 1.58 3.96
N LEU A 155 -0.55 1.37 4.86
CA LEU A 155 -1.83 0.70 4.61
C LEU A 155 -2.98 1.69 4.80
N PHE A 156 -3.95 1.67 3.90
CA PHE A 156 -5.10 2.55 3.95
C PHE A 156 -6.41 1.79 3.70
N GLY A 157 -7.35 1.94 4.63
CA GLY A 157 -8.64 1.25 4.66
C GLY A 157 -8.60 -0.13 5.33
N GLN A 158 -9.67 -0.89 5.15
CA GLN A 158 -9.88 -2.18 5.81
C GLN A 158 -8.91 -3.26 5.28
N PHE A 159 -8.10 -3.83 6.18
CA PHE A 159 -7.20 -4.95 5.88
C PHE A 159 -7.34 -6.06 6.92
N ALA A 160 -6.79 -7.23 6.60
CA ALA A 160 -6.77 -8.40 7.47
C ALA A 160 -5.37 -9.01 7.52
N LEU A 161 -5.00 -9.50 8.70
CA LEU A 161 -3.80 -10.30 8.90
C LEU A 161 -4.20 -11.56 9.67
N ARG A 162 -4.21 -12.73 9.01
CA ARG A 162 -4.80 -13.95 9.59
C ARG A 162 -3.93 -14.64 10.64
N ALA A 163 -2.63 -14.41 10.59
CA ALA A 163 -1.66 -14.96 11.54
C ALA A 163 -0.52 -13.96 11.75
N PRO A 164 0.17 -14.02 12.91
CA PRO A 164 1.40 -13.27 13.09
C PRO A 164 2.42 -13.64 12.00
N VAL A 165 3.16 -12.64 11.52
CA VAL A 165 4.18 -12.81 10.48
C VAL A 165 5.57 -12.48 11.02
N ARG A 166 6.60 -12.90 10.29
CA ARG A 166 7.98 -12.51 10.55
C ARG A 166 8.49 -11.67 9.40
N HIS A 167 8.87 -10.42 9.67
CA HIS A 167 9.40 -9.52 8.65
C HIS A 167 10.64 -8.76 9.16
N PRO A 168 11.86 -9.27 8.91
CA PRO A 168 13.06 -8.78 9.57
C PRO A 168 13.54 -7.39 9.08
N ALA A 169 13.12 -6.97 7.88
CA ALA A 169 13.56 -5.73 7.27
C ALA A 169 12.63 -4.53 7.52
N LEU A 170 11.41 -4.75 8.01
CA LEU A 170 10.39 -3.70 8.14
C LEU A 170 10.80 -2.74 9.26
N LYS A 171 10.89 -1.46 8.95
CA LYS A 171 11.27 -0.37 9.88
C LYS A 171 10.10 0.53 10.23
N THR A 172 9.19 0.73 9.29
CA THR A 172 8.01 1.58 9.48
C THR A 172 6.77 0.88 8.99
N LEU A 173 5.75 0.81 9.84
CA LEU A 173 4.40 0.43 9.47
C LEU A 173 3.43 1.54 9.89
N TYR A 174 2.71 2.06 8.91
CA TYR A 174 1.60 2.98 9.13
C TYR A 174 0.33 2.35 8.57
N ALA A 175 -0.76 2.42 9.32
CA ALA A 175 -2.09 2.04 8.85
C ALA A 175 -3.11 3.10 9.23
N ALA A 176 -3.95 3.49 8.28
CA ALA A 176 -5.07 4.39 8.51
C ALA A 176 -6.37 3.80 7.97
N ALA A 177 -7.41 3.71 8.81
CA ALA A 177 -8.75 3.32 8.38
C ALA A 177 -9.65 4.54 8.11
N ASP A 178 -9.37 5.68 8.74
CA ASP A 178 -10.22 6.87 8.64
C ASP A 178 -9.98 7.70 7.36
N SER A 179 -11.03 7.80 6.54
CA SER A 179 -11.28 8.99 5.74
C SER A 179 -12.72 9.02 5.21
N ILE A 180 -13.38 10.18 5.28
CA ILE A 180 -14.70 10.59 4.73
C ILE A 180 -15.58 9.47 4.11
N GLY A 181 -15.86 8.38 4.83
CA GLY A 181 -17.02 7.51 4.61
C GLY A 181 -16.93 6.34 3.60
N VAL A 182 -15.77 5.75 3.27
CA VAL A 182 -15.72 4.53 2.41
C VAL A 182 -14.72 3.45 2.89
N SER A 183 -14.30 3.44 4.16
CA SER A 183 -13.20 2.59 4.67
C SER A 183 -13.35 1.07 4.45
N GLY A 184 -14.55 0.60 4.11
CA GLY A 184 -14.85 -0.82 4.00
C GLY A 184 -15.19 -1.47 5.34
N GLY A 185 -15.25 -0.67 6.40
CA GLY A 185 -15.52 -1.07 7.78
C GLY A 185 -14.24 -1.24 8.60
N PRO A 186 -14.40 -1.45 9.92
CA PRO A 186 -13.27 -1.43 10.84
C PRO A 186 -12.30 -2.58 10.60
N VAL A 187 -11.04 -2.36 10.95
CA VAL A 187 -10.05 -3.44 11.07
C VAL A 187 -10.44 -4.29 12.27
N ASP A 188 -10.42 -5.62 12.15
CA ASP A 188 -10.82 -6.46 13.28
C ASP A 188 -9.74 -6.52 14.38
N GLN A 189 -10.17 -6.73 15.63
CA GLN A 189 -9.26 -6.89 16.77
C GLN A 189 -8.25 -8.02 16.57
N GLN A 190 -8.63 -9.10 15.87
CA GLN A 190 -7.74 -10.23 15.62
C GLN A 190 -6.56 -9.83 14.71
N THR A 191 -6.78 -8.96 13.73
CA THR A 191 -5.78 -8.41 12.82
C THR A 191 -4.80 -7.54 13.60
N VAL A 192 -5.31 -6.65 14.47
CA VAL A 192 -4.47 -5.84 15.36
C VAL A 192 -3.64 -6.73 16.29
N THR A 193 -4.26 -7.75 16.90
CA THR A 193 -3.57 -8.73 17.74
C THR A 193 -2.47 -9.47 16.97
N ASN A 194 -2.74 -9.95 15.76
CA ASN A 194 -1.76 -10.66 14.94
C ASN A 194 -0.60 -9.75 14.53
N LEU A 195 -0.89 -8.48 14.23
CA LEU A 195 0.14 -7.50 13.89
C LEU A 195 1.04 -7.21 15.10
N LEU A 196 0.47 -7.03 16.29
CA LEU A 196 1.22 -6.79 17.52
C LEU A 196 1.98 -8.02 18.05
N LEU A 197 1.57 -9.23 17.64
CA LEU A 197 2.27 -10.48 17.92
C LEU A 197 3.27 -10.89 16.83
N SER A 198 3.39 -10.11 15.75
CA SER A 198 4.32 -10.38 14.66
C SER A 198 5.78 -10.07 15.05
N GLU A 199 6.72 -10.79 14.45
CA GLU A 199 8.16 -10.60 14.65
C GLU A 199 8.73 -9.58 13.66
N PHE A 200 8.91 -8.34 14.11
CA PHE A 200 9.50 -7.26 13.33
C PHE A 200 10.82 -6.79 13.96
N ALA A 201 11.89 -7.55 13.70
CA ALA A 201 13.21 -7.35 14.33
C ALA A 201 13.84 -5.97 14.08
N SER A 202 13.41 -5.26 13.03
CA SER A 202 13.92 -3.93 12.68
C SER A 202 12.89 -2.80 12.81
N LEU A 203 11.69 -3.07 13.34
CA LEU A 203 10.63 -2.06 13.39
C LEU A 203 10.99 -0.96 14.38
N GLU A 204 11.02 0.27 13.89
CA GLU A 204 11.34 1.49 14.63
C GLU A 204 10.06 2.30 14.92
N SER A 205 9.10 2.30 13.98
CA SER A 205 7.81 2.99 14.13
C SER A 205 6.63 2.12 13.71
N LEU A 206 5.62 2.06 14.58
CA LEU A 206 4.31 1.48 14.33
C LEU A 206 3.22 2.49 14.67
N GLU A 207 2.40 2.84 13.68
CA GLU A 207 1.34 3.83 13.80
C GLU A 207 0.04 3.27 13.20
N LEU A 208 -1.00 3.15 14.02
CA LEU A 208 -2.31 2.61 13.64
C LEU A 208 -3.39 3.67 13.96
N GLU A 209 -3.86 4.38 12.93
CA GLU A 209 -4.94 5.37 12.98
C GLU A 209 -6.23 4.72 12.47
N LEU A 210 -6.89 3.94 13.31
CA LEU A 210 -7.99 3.02 12.96
C LEU A 210 -9.36 3.50 13.47
N GLU A 211 -9.51 4.80 13.72
CA GLU A 211 -10.79 5.41 14.11
C GLU A 211 -11.82 5.25 12.98
N GLU A 212 -13.03 4.81 13.34
CA GLU A 212 -14.19 4.76 12.44
C GLU A 212 -15.46 5.11 13.22
N GLU A 213 -16.42 5.77 12.56
CA GLU A 213 -17.68 6.20 13.19
C GLU A 213 -18.49 5.04 13.80
N ASP A 214 -18.38 3.85 13.21
CA ASP A 214 -19.17 2.65 13.57
C ASP A 214 -18.40 1.65 14.45
N LEU A 215 -17.27 2.03 15.05
CA LEU A 215 -16.51 1.11 15.90
C LEU A 215 -17.28 0.83 17.20
N GLU A 216 -17.70 -0.42 17.40
CA GLU A 216 -18.43 -0.83 18.61
C GLU A 216 -17.55 -0.86 19.86
N GLU A 217 -16.27 -1.21 19.71
CA GLU A 217 -15.31 -1.37 20.80
C GLU A 217 -13.90 -0.91 20.39
N ASP A 218 -13.23 -0.20 21.28
CA ASP A 218 -11.83 0.21 21.09
C ASP A 218 -10.86 -0.98 21.14
N TYR A 219 -9.70 -0.84 20.50
CA TYR A 219 -8.73 -1.94 20.41
C TYR A 219 -8.04 -2.24 21.75
N SER A 220 -7.74 -3.51 21.97
CA SER A 220 -6.98 -4.03 23.11
C SER A 220 -5.57 -4.47 22.71
N LEU A 221 -4.61 -4.34 23.65
CA LEU A 221 -3.27 -4.90 23.49
C LEU A 221 -3.25 -6.40 23.84
N PRO A 222 -2.60 -7.26 23.05
CA PRO A 222 -2.52 -8.67 23.37
C PRO A 222 -1.64 -8.94 24.59
N GLN A 223 -1.94 -10.03 25.30
CA GLN A 223 -1.10 -10.49 26.41
C GLN A 223 0.32 -10.76 25.90
N GLY A 224 1.32 -10.18 26.59
CA GLY A 224 2.72 -10.35 26.21
C GLY A 224 3.24 -9.35 25.18
N PHE A 225 2.42 -8.39 24.72
CA PHE A 225 2.87 -7.28 23.87
C PHE A 225 4.12 -6.57 24.43
N ALA A 226 4.14 -6.32 25.75
CA ALA A 226 5.28 -5.69 26.43
C ALA A 226 6.49 -6.62 26.64
N GLY A 227 6.50 -7.84 26.10
CA GLY A 227 7.60 -8.79 26.18
C GLY A 227 8.73 -8.42 25.21
N ALA A 228 9.98 -8.42 25.71
CA ALA A 228 11.16 -7.87 25.04
C ALA A 228 11.67 -8.59 23.77
N GLY A 229 10.83 -9.28 22.98
CA GLY A 229 11.27 -10.18 21.92
C GLY A 229 10.85 -9.83 20.50
N LEU A 230 9.64 -9.32 20.31
CA LEU A 230 9.01 -9.30 18.97
C LEU A 230 9.41 -8.08 18.12
N MET A 231 9.62 -6.93 18.77
CA MET A 231 9.95 -5.66 18.12
C MET A 231 11.03 -4.91 18.93
N PRO A 232 12.26 -5.44 19.01
CA PRO A 232 13.30 -4.96 19.94
C PRO A 232 13.83 -3.55 19.63
N LYS A 233 13.50 -2.98 18.47
CA LYS A 233 13.91 -1.62 18.06
C LYS A 233 12.76 -0.61 18.06
N LEU A 234 11.58 -0.98 18.57
CA LEU A 234 10.40 -0.13 18.48
C LEU A 234 10.57 1.11 19.36
N GLU A 235 10.71 2.27 18.73
CA GLU A 235 10.88 3.57 19.39
C GLU A 235 9.57 4.35 19.43
N LYS A 236 8.75 4.22 18.37
CA LYS A 236 7.45 4.90 18.26
C LYS A 236 6.33 3.89 18.13
N LEU A 237 5.35 3.98 19.02
CA LEU A 237 4.11 3.23 18.97
C LEU A 237 2.91 4.16 19.17
N TYR A 238 2.03 4.17 18.18
CA TYR A 238 0.74 4.84 18.21
C TYR A 238 -0.35 3.88 17.75
N ILE A 239 -1.44 3.78 18.51
CA ILE A 239 -2.63 3.01 18.15
C ILE A 239 -3.82 3.84 18.63
N ASP A 240 -4.80 4.03 17.76
CA ASP A 240 -5.99 4.83 18.01
C ASP A 240 -7.17 4.24 17.23
N PRO A 241 -8.33 4.02 17.86
CA PRO A 241 -8.60 4.13 19.29
C PRO A 241 -8.01 2.97 20.11
N LEU A 242 -7.80 3.20 21.41
CA LEU A 242 -7.42 2.14 22.36
C LEU A 242 -8.37 2.12 23.54
N ALA A 243 -8.74 0.91 23.96
CA ALA A 243 -9.47 0.71 25.20
C ALA A 243 -8.65 1.30 26.36
N LYS A 244 -9.34 1.84 27.37
CA LYS A 244 -8.68 2.57 28.47
C LYS A 244 -7.55 1.78 29.13
N GLU A 245 -7.78 0.50 29.44
CA GLU A 245 -6.78 -0.38 30.07
C GLU A 245 -5.58 -0.62 29.14
N ALA A 246 -5.81 -0.69 27.83
CA ALA A 246 -4.79 -0.83 26.81
C ALA A 246 -3.95 0.45 26.67
N GLN A 247 -4.59 1.61 26.74
CA GLN A 247 -3.90 2.91 26.78
C GLN A 247 -3.01 3.03 28.02
N GLU A 248 -3.50 2.66 29.20
CA GLU A 248 -2.68 2.65 30.43
C GLU A 248 -1.48 1.69 30.32
N ALA A 249 -1.64 0.54 29.66
CA ALA A 249 -0.55 -0.40 29.43
C ALA A 249 0.48 0.16 28.43
N LEU A 250 0.03 0.83 27.37
CA LEU A 250 0.89 1.49 26.39
C LEU A 250 1.72 2.61 27.05
N ASP A 251 1.11 3.43 27.90
CA ASP A 251 1.81 4.51 28.60
C ASP A 251 2.85 3.97 29.60
N LYS A 252 2.56 2.86 30.26
CA LYS A 252 3.56 2.14 31.09
C LYS A 252 4.71 1.58 30.26
N TRP A 253 4.46 1.13 29.02
CA TRP A 253 5.52 0.69 28.12
C TRP A 253 6.42 1.87 27.69
N ARG A 254 5.82 3.01 27.31
CA ARG A 254 6.55 4.22 26.88
C ARG A 254 7.51 4.80 27.94
N THR A 255 7.23 4.58 29.22
CA THR A 255 8.08 5.05 30.33
C THR A 255 9.25 4.11 30.64
N ARG A 256 9.29 2.91 30.04
CA ARG A 256 10.33 1.89 30.23
C ARG A 256 11.36 1.85 29.10
N SER A 257 10.93 2.19 27.88
CA SER A 257 11.77 2.31 26.69
C SER A 257 12.60 3.59 26.73
#